data_AF-A0A292YHW0-F1
#
_entry.id   AF-A0A292YHW0-F1
#
_cell.length_a   1.000
_cell.length_b   1.000
_cell.length_c   1.000
_cell.angle_alpha   90.00
_cell.angle_beta   90.00
_cell.angle_gamma   90.00
#
_symmetry.space_group_name_H-M   'P 1'
#
loop_
_entity.id
_entity.type
_entity.pdbx_description
1 polymer ?
#
loop_
_entity_poly.entity_id
_entity_poly.type
_entity_poly.pdbx_seq_one_letter_code
_entity_poly.pdbx_strand_id
1 'polypeptide(L)'
;MFIRINKQKNKDGSIRQYLQLCQTFRVDQKVRQQTLLTLGRLEDLQQGSLDTLIEGLAKFSERYAQRIHGQGASSVAVLWTKEFGPVYLFRKIWEQLGMGRFLRKLLDDVEVAVQYEEAIFAMVLNRLMDPFSKYRIFRQWVQTVYAQGLDEIQLHHYYRALDFLAEYKDLIEQQLYGRLTDLTTLDLDLVFYDTTSTYFEGDETDELAQYGYSKDHRGDRKQVVIGLLMTKQGIPIAHQVFPGNLHDTKTFGRVIEDLKKRFSVRKVILVGDRGMVSETNLEQIRTLGMEYVVGVKLRKSQQAQELLSIRGRYKKIRKNLEIKSKEINGETYVLCYNPDAAVRDETSRKVILEKLQSKLDQLGPSGLVKNRAYSKYLTIDKASARIDETKVEEDAKFDGKYAIRTNSSLTPDEAALVYKELWRVEQAFRNLKDNLELRPMYHRRESRIRGHIMVCFLALVMESYLALRLKETGCTMSVKDVLHDVSQMKASLIRVEGQEQIIRTELHGEANAAFVAIGTQAPPRVLTNTLQ
;
A
#
# COMPACT_ATOMS: atom_id res chain seq x y z
N MET A 1 59.27 17.54 10.38
CA MET A 1 59.87 16.29 9.84
C MET A 1 58.99 15.80 8.71
N PHE A 2 59.53 15.01 7.78
CA PHE A 2 58.78 14.44 6.65
C PHE A 2 59.35 13.08 6.27
N ILE A 3 58.55 12.28 5.59
CA ILE A 3 58.96 10.97 5.08
C ILE A 3 59.39 11.12 3.63
N ARG A 4 60.46 10.44 3.24
CA ARG A 4 60.90 10.33 1.85
C ARG A 4 61.29 8.91 1.50
N ILE A 5 61.20 8.58 0.22
CA ILE A 5 61.70 7.32 -0.33
C ILE A 5 63.09 7.58 -0.92
N ASN A 6 64.09 6.85 -0.44
CA ASN A 6 65.42 6.82 -1.03
C ASN A 6 65.57 5.60 -1.93
N LYS A 7 65.95 5.80 -3.19
CA LYS A 7 66.16 4.72 -4.17
C LYS A 7 67.65 4.44 -4.29
N GLN A 8 68.07 3.21 -4.00
CA GLN A 8 69.45 2.77 -4.16
C GLN A 8 69.55 1.71 -5.25
N LYS A 9 70.48 1.89 -6.18
CA LYS A 9 70.74 0.93 -7.26
C LYS A 9 71.83 -0.05 -6.82
N ASN A 10 71.53 -1.34 -6.89
CA ASN A 10 72.46 -2.42 -6.59
C ASN A 10 73.42 -2.65 -7.78
N LYS A 11 74.52 -3.39 -7.53
CA LYS A 11 75.52 -3.74 -8.56
C LYS A 11 74.96 -4.59 -9.71
N ASP A 12 73.88 -5.33 -9.45
CA ASP A 12 73.15 -6.14 -10.44
C ASP A 12 72.11 -5.34 -11.27
N GLY A 13 72.00 -4.02 -11.02
CA GLY A 13 71.06 -3.14 -11.70
C GLY A 13 69.67 -3.03 -11.04
N SER A 14 69.35 -3.86 -10.04
CA SER A 14 68.08 -3.78 -9.31
C SER A 14 68.00 -2.52 -8.42
N ILE A 15 66.80 -2.01 -8.16
CA ILE A 15 66.58 -0.80 -7.35
C ILE A 15 65.89 -1.20 -6.06
N ARG A 16 66.50 -0.87 -4.91
CA ARG A 16 65.89 -1.00 -3.59
C ARG A 16 65.39 0.34 -3.10
N GLN A 17 64.20 0.34 -2.50
CA GLN A 17 63.57 1.53 -1.95
C GLN A 17 63.58 1.46 -0.43
N TYR A 18 64.02 2.54 0.21
CA TYR A 18 64.06 2.66 1.67
C TYR A 18 63.22 3.84 2.12
N LEU A 19 62.43 3.64 3.17
CA LEU A 19 61.64 4.70 3.79
C LEU A 19 62.49 5.43 4.83
N GLN A 20 62.57 6.76 4.74
CA GLN A 20 63.41 7.59 5.60
C GLN A 20 62.62 8.70 6.26
N LEU A 21 62.85 8.91 7.56
CA LEU A 21 62.42 10.09 8.30
C LEU A 21 63.48 11.18 8.19
N CYS A 22 63.07 12.34 7.69
CA CYS A 22 63.96 13.47 7.45
C CYS A 22 63.47 14.73 8.17
N GLN A 23 64.41 15.62 8.44
CA GLN A 23 64.14 16.95 8.96
C GLN A 23 64.75 18.00 8.04
N THR A 24 63.99 19.06 7.81
CA THR A 24 64.45 20.26 7.13
C THR A 24 64.91 21.25 8.17
N PHE A 25 66.11 21.83 7.99
CA PHE A 25 66.68 22.85 8.85
C PHE A 25 67.41 23.90 8.00
N ARG A 26 67.74 25.06 8.58
CA ARG A 26 68.44 26.15 7.88
C ARG A 26 69.85 26.32 8.42
N VAL A 27 70.81 26.45 7.52
CA VAL A 27 72.20 26.86 7.82
C VAL A 27 72.56 27.98 6.83
N ASP A 28 73.01 29.12 7.34
CA ASP A 28 73.37 30.31 6.54
C ASP A 28 72.28 30.72 5.53
N GLN A 29 71.04 30.80 6.01
CA GLN A 29 69.81 31.06 5.22
C GLN A 29 69.49 30.05 4.09
N LYS A 30 70.29 28.99 3.89
CA LYS A 30 70.01 27.92 2.94
C LYS A 30 69.26 26.78 3.61
N VAL A 31 68.22 26.28 2.95
CA VAL A 31 67.44 25.13 3.40
C VAL A 31 68.23 23.86 3.12
N ARG A 32 68.52 23.09 4.17
CA ARG A 32 69.15 21.77 4.08
C ARG A 32 68.24 20.69 4.67
N GLN A 33 68.43 19.46 4.23
CA GLN A 33 67.69 18.29 4.70
C GLN A 33 68.67 17.28 5.30
N GLN A 34 68.34 16.75 6.47
CA GLN A 34 69.08 15.68 7.12
C GLN A 34 68.17 14.47 7.28
N THR A 35 68.72 13.29 7.01
CA THR A 35 68.08 12.02 7.37
C THR A 35 68.29 11.78 8.85
N LEU A 36 67.19 11.68 9.59
CA LEU A 36 67.21 11.36 11.01
C LEU A 36 67.25 9.85 11.22
N LEU A 37 66.46 9.10 10.44
CA LEU A 37 66.34 7.66 10.59
C LEU A 37 65.96 7.02 9.25
N THR A 38 66.55 5.86 8.96
CA THR A 38 66.06 4.96 7.90
C THR A 38 65.22 3.88 8.55
N LEU A 39 63.93 3.84 8.23
CA LEU A 39 62.95 2.95 8.86
C LEU A 39 63.07 1.49 8.39
N GLY A 40 63.61 1.29 7.19
CA GLY A 40 63.75 -0.04 6.57
C GLY A 40 63.48 -0.01 5.07
N ARG A 41 63.51 -1.19 4.46
CA ARG A 41 63.11 -1.37 3.06
C ARG A 41 61.61 -1.21 2.95
N LEU A 42 61.16 -0.48 1.93
CA LEU A 42 59.74 -0.18 1.76
C LEU A 42 58.91 -1.45 1.61
N GLU A 43 59.39 -2.42 0.82
CA GLU A 43 58.71 -3.69 0.58
C GLU A 43 58.52 -4.52 1.86
N ASP A 44 59.56 -4.61 2.70
CA ASP A 44 59.50 -5.33 3.98
C ASP A 44 58.55 -4.65 4.96
N LEU A 45 58.60 -3.31 5.01
CA LEU A 45 57.73 -2.52 5.89
C LEU A 45 56.25 -2.64 5.50
N GLN A 46 55.95 -2.74 4.21
CA GLN A 46 54.58 -2.89 3.69
C GLN A 46 53.93 -4.25 4.00
N GLN A 47 54.67 -5.21 4.57
CA GLN A 47 54.13 -6.51 5.00
C GLN A 47 53.51 -6.46 6.42
N GLY A 48 53.16 -5.27 6.91
CA GLY A 48 52.42 -5.04 8.17
C GLY A 48 53.20 -4.32 9.27
N SER A 49 54.53 -4.27 9.19
CA SER A 49 55.37 -3.57 10.18
C SER A 49 55.16 -2.04 10.15
N LEU A 50 54.83 -1.50 8.97
CA LEU A 50 54.50 -0.07 8.81
C LEU A 50 53.17 0.29 9.50
N ASP A 51 52.17 -0.59 9.43
CA ASP A 51 50.86 -0.36 10.05
C ASP A 51 50.99 -0.31 11.58
N THR A 52 51.73 -1.25 12.18
CA THR A 52 52.02 -1.25 13.62
C THR A 52 52.76 0.02 14.05
N LEU A 53 53.70 0.51 13.24
CA LEU A 53 54.42 1.75 13.52
C LEU A 53 53.48 2.97 13.46
N ILE A 54 52.60 3.04 12.46
CA ILE A 54 51.62 4.13 12.32
C ILE A 54 50.66 4.13 13.53
N GLU A 55 50.13 2.98 13.91
CA GLU A 55 49.25 2.83 15.08
C GLU A 55 49.96 3.23 16.38
N GLY A 56 51.22 2.82 16.56
CA GLY A 56 52.03 3.21 17.71
C GLY A 56 52.26 4.72 17.80
N LEU A 57 52.57 5.36 16.67
CA LEU A 57 52.80 6.81 16.60
C LEU A 57 51.50 7.62 16.74
N ALA A 58 50.37 7.12 16.24
CA ALA A 58 49.08 7.77 16.33
C ALA A 58 48.65 8.07 17.77
N LYS A 59 48.98 7.16 18.71
CA LYS A 59 48.69 7.29 20.15
C LYS A 59 49.31 8.54 20.79
N PHE A 60 50.40 9.05 20.23
CA PHE A 60 51.11 10.23 20.74
C PHE A 60 50.71 11.53 20.03
N SER A 61 49.78 11.47 19.09
CA SER A 61 49.27 12.63 18.37
C SER A 61 47.78 12.78 18.63
N GLU A 62 47.41 13.61 19.63
CA GLU A 62 45.99 13.85 19.96
C GLU A 62 45.17 14.26 18.74
N ARG A 63 45.70 15.13 17.87
CA ARG A 63 45.00 15.56 16.64
C ARG A 63 44.81 14.44 15.63
N TYR A 64 45.75 13.50 15.54
CA TYR A 64 45.64 12.38 14.59
C TYR A 64 44.81 11.24 15.16
N ALA A 65 44.96 10.94 16.45
CA ALA A 65 44.06 10.07 17.20
C ALA A 65 42.61 10.57 17.11
N GLN A 66 42.36 11.87 17.28
CA GLN A 66 41.04 12.48 17.09
C GLN A 66 40.50 12.38 15.65
N ARG A 67 41.38 12.36 14.62
CA ARG A 67 40.97 12.16 13.22
C ARG A 67 40.58 10.72 12.91
N ILE A 68 41.21 9.75 13.56
CA ILE A 68 40.94 8.32 13.37
C ILE A 68 39.78 7.86 14.25
N HIS A 69 39.70 8.34 15.49
CA HIS A 69 38.79 7.85 16.52
C HIS A 69 37.65 8.82 16.88
N GLY A 70 37.59 10.01 16.27
CA GLY A 70 36.64 11.06 16.64
C GLY A 70 37.05 11.81 17.93
N GLN A 71 36.41 12.93 18.23
CA GLN A 71 36.65 13.66 19.48
C GLN A 71 36.12 12.85 20.70
N GLY A 72 37.02 12.42 21.59
CA GLY A 72 36.67 11.85 22.89
C GLY A 72 37.40 10.55 23.20
N ALA A 73 37.77 10.34 24.46
CA ALA A 73 38.47 9.16 24.97
C ALA A 73 37.61 7.87 24.99
N SER A 74 36.36 7.93 24.53
CA SER A 74 35.45 6.78 24.48
C SER A 74 35.41 6.23 23.07
N SER A 75 35.80 4.96 22.89
CA SER A 75 35.73 4.24 21.61
C SER A 75 34.28 3.94 21.22
N VAL A 76 33.56 4.97 20.76
CA VAL A 76 32.19 4.80 20.26
C VAL A 76 32.23 4.27 18.83
N ALA A 77 31.69 3.08 18.62
CA ALA A 77 31.53 2.49 17.29
C ALA A 77 30.06 2.14 17.03
N VAL A 78 29.55 2.50 15.86
CA VAL A 78 28.23 2.03 15.40
C VAL A 78 28.45 0.76 14.58
N LEU A 79 27.97 -0.37 15.08
CA LEU A 79 28.18 -1.69 14.45
C LEU A 79 27.16 -1.93 13.33
N TRP A 80 25.90 -1.59 13.55
CA TRP A 80 24.87 -1.56 12.52
C TRP A 80 23.79 -0.54 12.85
N THR A 81 23.06 -0.11 11.83
CA THR A 81 21.83 0.68 11.95
C THR A 81 20.78 0.04 11.05
N LYS A 82 19.59 -0.20 11.60
CA LYS A 82 18.47 -0.88 10.93
C LYS A 82 17.16 -0.14 11.17
N GLU A 83 16.20 -0.35 10.29
CA GLU A 83 14.87 0.24 10.44
C GLU A 83 14.10 -0.39 11.60
N PHE A 84 13.44 0.43 12.42
CA PHE A 84 12.79 -0.04 13.65
C PHE A 84 11.39 0.53 13.87
N GLY A 85 11.14 1.77 13.48
CA GLY A 85 9.86 2.42 13.78
C GLY A 85 8.64 1.70 13.25
N PRO A 86 8.55 1.42 11.94
CA PRO A 86 7.41 0.70 11.38
C PRO A 86 7.31 -0.72 11.94
N VAL A 87 8.45 -1.39 12.18
CA VAL A 87 8.50 -2.73 12.81
C VAL A 87 7.78 -2.70 14.16
N TYR A 88 8.18 -1.78 15.04
CA TYR A 88 7.60 -1.67 16.38
C TYR A 88 6.13 -1.25 16.33
N LEU A 89 5.79 -0.24 15.51
CA LEU A 89 4.42 0.25 15.36
C LEU A 89 3.46 -0.86 14.91
N PHE A 90 3.81 -1.55 13.81
CA PHE A 90 2.94 -2.57 13.25
C PHE A 90 2.96 -3.86 14.05
N ARG A 91 4.03 -4.18 14.79
CA ARG A 91 3.98 -5.27 15.78
C ARG A 91 2.96 -4.98 16.88
N LYS A 92 2.88 -3.75 17.37
CA LYS A 92 1.85 -3.35 18.35
C LYS A 92 0.44 -3.43 17.78
N ILE A 93 0.23 -3.00 16.54
CA ILE A 93 -1.06 -3.19 15.87
C ILE A 93 -1.39 -4.68 15.71
N TRP A 94 -0.42 -5.51 15.31
CA TRP A 94 -0.57 -6.97 15.17
C TRP A 94 -0.98 -7.65 16.49
N GLU A 95 -0.37 -7.23 17.61
CA GLU A 95 -0.71 -7.67 18.96
C GLU A 95 -2.12 -7.24 19.38
N GLN A 96 -2.51 -5.99 19.10
CA GLN A 96 -3.85 -5.46 19.40
C GLN A 96 -4.94 -6.20 18.64
N LEU A 97 -4.73 -6.42 17.34
CA LEU A 97 -5.61 -7.23 16.50
C LEU A 97 -5.61 -8.71 16.91
N GLY A 98 -4.75 -9.11 17.87
CA GLY A 98 -4.68 -10.46 18.41
C GLY A 98 -4.18 -11.51 17.42
N MET A 99 -3.57 -11.08 16.31
CA MET A 99 -3.23 -11.93 15.18
C MET A 99 -2.20 -13.00 15.56
N GLY A 100 -1.13 -12.61 16.25
CA GLY A 100 -0.08 -13.56 16.64
C GLY A 100 -0.60 -14.73 17.47
N ARG A 101 -1.29 -14.41 18.56
CA ARG A 101 -1.92 -15.43 19.43
C ARG A 101 -2.95 -16.28 18.69
N PHE A 102 -3.67 -15.71 17.74
CA PHE A 102 -4.68 -16.45 16.99
C PHE A 102 -4.06 -17.41 15.97
N LEU A 103 -3.13 -16.93 15.15
CA LEU A 103 -2.46 -17.76 14.14
C LEU A 103 -1.73 -18.93 14.79
N ARG A 104 -1.07 -18.71 15.94
CA ARG A 104 -0.42 -19.79 16.68
C ARG A 104 -1.37 -20.87 17.19
N LYS A 105 -2.64 -20.53 17.46
CA LYS A 105 -3.66 -21.49 17.94
C LYS A 105 -4.23 -22.37 16.84
N LEU A 106 -4.05 -21.99 15.58
CA LEU A 106 -4.55 -22.77 14.43
C LEU A 106 -3.63 -23.95 14.08
N LEU A 107 -2.47 -24.05 14.73
CA LEU A 107 -1.49 -25.11 14.51
C LEU A 107 -1.16 -25.77 15.85
N ASP A 108 -1.13 -27.09 15.85
CA ASP A 108 -0.80 -27.88 17.04
C ASP A 108 0.71 -27.84 17.37
N ASP A 109 1.55 -27.76 16.33
CA ASP A 109 3.00 -27.66 16.47
C ASP A 109 3.42 -26.21 16.77
N VAL A 110 3.94 -26.00 17.98
CA VAL A 110 4.31 -24.67 18.50
C VAL A 110 5.46 -24.04 17.71
N GLU A 111 6.43 -24.83 17.24
CA GLU A 111 7.58 -24.29 16.50
C GLU A 111 7.13 -23.83 15.11
N VAL A 112 6.38 -24.68 14.41
CA VAL A 112 5.82 -24.35 13.09
C VAL A 112 4.87 -23.14 13.20
N ALA A 113 4.08 -23.08 14.26
CA ALA A 113 3.19 -21.98 14.55
C ALA A 113 3.92 -20.62 14.66
N VAL A 114 5.02 -20.57 15.42
CA VAL A 114 5.85 -19.37 15.56
C VAL A 114 6.49 -18.99 14.22
N GLN A 115 7.05 -19.97 13.50
CA GLN A 115 7.67 -19.73 12.20
C GLN A 115 6.68 -19.17 11.17
N TYR A 116 5.44 -19.66 11.16
CA TYR A 116 4.42 -19.19 10.23
C TYR A 116 3.91 -17.81 10.63
N GLU A 117 3.65 -17.56 11.92
CA GLU A 117 3.29 -16.22 12.38
C GLU A 117 4.34 -15.19 11.97
N GLU A 118 5.61 -15.44 12.26
CA GLU A 118 6.69 -14.50 11.96
C GLU A 118 6.90 -14.35 10.44
N ALA A 119 6.77 -15.43 9.67
CA ALA A 119 6.79 -15.34 8.21
C ALA A 119 5.62 -14.49 7.67
N ILE A 120 4.41 -14.66 8.21
CA ILE A 120 3.23 -13.88 7.84
C ILE A 120 3.44 -12.41 8.22
N PHE A 121 3.84 -12.14 9.45
CA PHE A 121 4.08 -10.78 9.92
C PHE A 121 5.15 -10.09 9.07
N ALA A 122 6.26 -10.76 8.77
CA ALA A 122 7.29 -10.23 7.87
C ALA A 122 6.75 -9.91 6.48
N MET A 123 5.91 -10.78 5.90
CA MET A 123 5.30 -10.50 4.60
C MET A 123 4.34 -9.31 4.64
N VAL A 124 3.53 -9.20 5.69
CA VAL A 124 2.58 -8.10 5.89
C VAL A 124 3.32 -6.78 6.13
N LEU A 125 4.31 -6.78 7.02
CA LEU A 125 5.17 -5.63 7.31
C LEU A 125 5.94 -5.18 6.07
N ASN A 126 6.47 -6.12 5.29
CA ASN A 126 7.13 -5.80 4.04
C ASN A 126 6.18 -5.13 3.03
N ARG A 127 4.90 -5.52 2.98
CA ARG A 127 3.90 -4.84 2.15
C ARG A 127 3.57 -3.43 2.61
N LEU A 128 3.69 -3.15 3.91
CA LEU A 128 3.48 -1.82 4.49
C LEU A 128 4.69 -0.89 4.34
N MET A 129 5.87 -1.44 4.05
CA MET A 129 7.13 -0.70 4.00
C MET A 129 7.75 -0.69 2.60
N ASP A 130 8.31 -1.83 2.18
CA ASP A 130 9.08 -1.98 0.94
C ASP A 130 8.60 -3.23 0.19
N PRO A 131 7.49 -3.17 -0.56
CA PRO A 131 6.88 -4.36 -1.13
C PRO A 131 7.83 -5.15 -2.04
N PHE A 132 8.28 -6.31 -1.59
CA PHE A 132 9.26 -7.14 -2.29
C PHE A 132 8.80 -8.59 -2.46
N SER A 133 9.41 -9.30 -3.41
CA SER A 133 9.17 -10.74 -3.58
C SER A 133 9.56 -11.52 -2.33
N LYS A 134 8.90 -12.66 -2.07
CA LYS A 134 9.18 -13.49 -0.88
C LYS A 134 10.66 -13.90 -0.79
N TYR A 135 11.30 -14.12 -1.93
CA TYR A 135 12.73 -14.38 -2.04
C TYR A 135 13.59 -13.18 -1.59
N ARG A 136 13.24 -11.96 -2.02
CA ARG A 136 13.98 -10.75 -1.65
C ARG A 136 13.74 -10.35 -0.19
N ILE A 137 12.56 -10.65 0.36
CA ILE A 137 12.30 -10.55 1.80
C ILE A 137 13.36 -11.37 2.55
N PHE A 138 13.37 -12.68 2.31
CA PHE A 138 14.29 -13.63 2.94
C PHE A 138 15.78 -13.27 2.75
N ARG A 139 16.18 -12.93 1.51
CA ARG A 139 17.60 -12.74 1.19
C ARG A 139 18.19 -11.41 1.65
N GLN A 140 17.38 -10.35 1.72
CA GLN A 140 17.89 -8.98 1.84
C GLN A 140 17.13 -8.15 2.88
N TRP A 141 15.81 -8.01 2.72
CA TRP A 141 15.04 -7.03 3.48
C TRP A 141 15.02 -7.34 4.99
N VAL A 142 14.97 -8.60 5.39
CA VAL A 142 15.02 -8.96 6.82
C VAL A 142 16.31 -8.47 7.50
N GLN A 143 17.41 -8.32 6.75
CA GLN A 143 18.67 -7.80 7.27
C GLN A 143 18.66 -6.27 7.49
N THR A 144 17.74 -5.55 6.85
CA THR A 144 17.65 -4.08 6.93
C THR A 144 16.76 -3.59 8.07
N VAL A 145 16.00 -4.49 8.71
CA VAL A 145 15.08 -4.18 9.80
C VAL A 145 15.56 -4.79 11.12
N TYR A 146 15.31 -4.09 12.24
CA TYR A 146 15.51 -4.62 13.58
C TYR A 146 14.20 -5.21 14.08
N ALA A 147 14.07 -6.53 13.97
CA ALA A 147 12.92 -7.30 14.42
C ALA A 147 13.40 -8.63 14.99
N GLN A 148 12.99 -8.96 16.22
CA GLN A 148 13.32 -10.25 16.80
C GLN A 148 12.56 -11.38 16.09
N GLY A 149 13.22 -12.51 15.86
CA GLY A 149 12.65 -13.73 15.29
C GLY A 149 12.54 -13.77 13.76
N LEU A 150 12.65 -12.63 13.06
CA LEU A 150 12.51 -12.62 11.60
C LEU A 150 13.71 -13.24 10.87
N ASP A 151 14.90 -13.14 11.46
CA ASP A 151 16.15 -13.67 10.92
C ASP A 151 16.27 -15.20 10.96
N GLU A 152 15.44 -15.86 11.80
CA GLU A 152 15.36 -17.31 11.89
C GLU A 152 14.50 -17.92 10.77
N ILE A 153 13.69 -17.10 10.08
CA ILE A 153 12.71 -17.56 9.10
C ILE A 153 13.37 -17.95 7.78
N GLN A 154 13.18 -19.22 7.41
CA GLN A 154 13.68 -19.77 6.17
C GLN A 154 12.74 -19.49 4.98
N LEU A 155 13.31 -19.48 3.77
CA LEU A 155 12.57 -19.19 2.53
C LEU A 155 11.28 -20.01 2.39
N HIS A 156 11.33 -21.28 2.74
CA HIS A 156 10.21 -22.19 2.57
C HIS A 156 9.05 -21.90 3.55
N HIS A 157 9.31 -21.31 4.72
CA HIS A 157 8.28 -20.88 5.67
C HIS A 157 7.37 -19.82 5.04
N TYR A 158 7.93 -18.85 4.31
CA TYR A 158 7.13 -17.83 3.61
C TYR A 158 6.13 -18.44 2.63
N TYR A 159 6.55 -19.43 1.83
CA TYR A 159 5.67 -20.03 0.84
C TYR A 159 4.62 -20.95 1.47
N ARG A 160 5.00 -21.73 2.50
CA ARG A 160 4.03 -22.58 3.23
C ARG A 160 3.03 -21.75 4.04
N ALA A 161 3.46 -20.61 4.57
CA ALA A 161 2.58 -19.65 5.24
C ALA A 161 1.51 -19.08 4.29
N LEU A 162 1.79 -18.94 2.99
CA LEU A 162 0.75 -18.56 2.01
C LEU A 162 -0.31 -19.65 1.85
N ASP A 163 0.12 -20.91 1.80
CA ASP A 163 -0.79 -22.05 1.70
C ASP A 163 -1.68 -22.11 2.96
N PHE A 164 -1.09 -21.92 4.15
CA PHE A 164 -1.78 -21.81 5.43
C PHE A 164 -2.78 -20.62 5.47
N LEU A 165 -2.38 -19.42 5.03
CA LEU A 165 -3.27 -18.26 4.98
C LEU A 165 -4.49 -18.50 4.08
N ALA A 166 -4.32 -19.24 2.98
CA ALA A 166 -5.42 -19.57 2.09
C ALA A 166 -6.39 -20.57 2.71
N GLU A 167 -5.87 -21.56 3.44
CA GLU A 167 -6.67 -22.57 4.15
C GLU A 167 -7.50 -21.96 5.28
N TYR A 168 -6.88 -21.11 6.11
CA TYR A 168 -7.51 -20.54 7.30
C TYR A 168 -8.12 -19.14 7.09
N LYS A 169 -8.22 -18.68 5.83
CA LYS A 169 -8.69 -17.34 5.45
C LYS A 169 -9.93 -16.91 6.24
N ASP A 170 -10.96 -17.75 6.24
CA ASP A 170 -12.28 -17.37 6.76
C ASP A 170 -12.27 -17.23 8.28
N LEU A 171 -11.51 -18.09 8.98
CA LEU A 171 -11.33 -17.98 10.43
C LEU A 171 -10.51 -16.74 10.80
N ILE A 172 -9.49 -16.41 10.01
CA ILE A 172 -8.69 -15.19 10.22
C ILE A 172 -9.55 -13.94 10.06
N GLU A 173 -10.38 -13.87 9.02
CA GLU A 173 -11.29 -12.74 8.81
C GLU A 173 -12.33 -12.63 9.93
N GLN A 174 -12.87 -13.74 10.44
CA GLN A 174 -13.77 -13.76 11.59
C GLN A 174 -13.09 -13.24 12.87
N GLN A 175 -11.85 -13.67 13.13
CA GLN A 175 -11.07 -13.20 14.27
C GLN A 175 -10.82 -11.68 14.17
N LEU A 176 -10.39 -11.21 12.98
CA LEU A 176 -10.16 -9.80 12.74
C LEU A 176 -11.42 -8.99 12.96
N TYR A 177 -12.54 -9.45 12.41
CA TYR A 177 -13.84 -8.81 12.59
C TYR A 177 -14.18 -8.65 14.07
N GLY A 178 -14.15 -9.75 14.85
CA GLY A 178 -14.46 -9.71 16.28
C GLY A 178 -13.53 -8.77 17.06
N ARG A 179 -12.24 -8.77 16.72
CA ARG A 179 -11.28 -7.86 17.35
C ARG A 179 -11.47 -6.40 16.98
N LEU A 180 -11.78 -6.12 15.73
CA LEU A 180 -12.04 -4.75 15.27
C LEU A 180 -13.33 -4.20 15.88
N THR A 181 -14.36 -5.03 16.07
CA THR A 181 -15.58 -4.63 16.79
C THR A 181 -15.33 -4.37 18.28
N ASP A 182 -14.41 -5.09 18.91
CA ASP A 182 -14.04 -4.84 20.31
C ASP A 182 -13.23 -3.53 20.46
N LEU A 183 -12.31 -3.27 19.51
CA LEU A 183 -11.37 -2.15 19.58
C LEU A 183 -11.95 -0.83 19.08
N THR A 184 -13.00 -0.87 18.27
CA THR A 184 -13.54 0.30 17.60
C THR A 184 -15.06 0.27 17.56
N THR A 185 -15.69 1.45 17.50
CA THR A 185 -17.14 1.56 17.33
C THR A 185 -17.50 1.35 15.85
N LEU A 186 -17.39 0.11 15.37
CA LEU A 186 -17.78 -0.23 14.00
C LEU A 186 -19.30 -0.16 13.86
N ASP A 187 -19.73 0.64 12.89
CA ASP A 187 -21.11 0.66 12.44
C ASP A 187 -21.24 -0.41 11.36
N LEU A 188 -21.89 -1.51 11.72
CA LEU A 188 -21.99 -2.71 10.89
C LEU A 188 -23.32 -2.81 10.16
N ASP A 189 -24.23 -1.86 10.38
CA ASP A 189 -25.50 -1.80 9.64
C ASP A 189 -25.27 -1.48 8.15
N LEU A 190 -24.09 -0.94 7.82
CA LEU A 190 -23.70 -0.48 6.50
C LEU A 190 -22.34 -1.05 6.07
N VAL A 191 -22.33 -1.81 4.98
CA VAL A 191 -21.11 -2.35 4.38
C VAL A 191 -21.01 -1.99 2.90
N PHE A 192 -19.82 -1.60 2.51
CA PHE A 192 -19.49 -1.33 1.12
C PHE A 192 -18.92 -2.59 0.48
N TYR A 193 -19.37 -2.88 -0.73
CA TYR A 193 -18.83 -3.97 -1.53
C TYR A 193 -18.60 -3.50 -2.96
N ASP A 194 -17.36 -3.62 -3.41
CA ASP A 194 -16.98 -3.46 -4.81
C ASP A 194 -16.02 -4.58 -5.21
N THR A 195 -15.85 -4.78 -6.52
CA THR A 195 -14.88 -5.71 -7.09
C THR A 195 -13.82 -4.95 -7.86
N THR A 196 -12.60 -5.48 -7.91
CA THR A 196 -11.55 -5.01 -8.81
C THR A 196 -10.93 -6.19 -9.53
N SER A 197 -10.30 -5.98 -10.69
CA SER A 197 -9.47 -6.99 -11.31
C SER A 197 -7.99 -6.66 -11.16
N THR A 198 -7.17 -7.70 -11.07
CA THR A 198 -5.70 -7.64 -11.13
C THR A 198 -5.20 -8.73 -12.06
N TYR A 199 -3.98 -8.58 -12.57
CA TYR A 199 -3.41 -9.44 -13.60
C TYR A 199 -2.10 -10.09 -13.17
N PHE A 200 -1.74 -11.17 -13.87
CA PHE A 200 -0.53 -11.94 -13.65
C PHE A 200 0.56 -11.58 -14.64
N GLU A 201 1.81 -11.65 -14.19
CA GLU A 201 2.98 -11.40 -15.04
C GLU A 201 3.46 -12.66 -15.77
N GLY A 202 3.17 -13.85 -15.22
CA GLY A 202 3.51 -15.14 -15.82
C GLY A 202 2.34 -15.77 -16.59
N ASP A 203 2.68 -16.63 -17.55
CA ASP A 203 1.69 -17.30 -18.42
C ASP A 203 1.13 -18.59 -17.80
N GLU A 204 1.93 -19.24 -16.95
CA GLU A 204 1.56 -20.45 -16.20
C GLU A 204 0.89 -20.10 -14.88
N THR A 205 -0.40 -20.41 -14.79
CA THR A 205 -1.25 -20.19 -13.62
C THR A 205 -2.35 -21.24 -13.60
N ASP A 206 -2.79 -21.64 -12.41
CA ASP A 206 -3.92 -22.55 -12.19
C ASP A 206 -5.26 -22.03 -12.75
N GLU A 207 -6.31 -22.85 -12.64
CA GLU A 207 -7.67 -22.57 -13.12
C GLU A 207 -8.24 -21.23 -12.64
N LEU A 208 -7.79 -20.69 -11.51
CA LEU A 208 -8.23 -19.41 -10.97
C LEU A 208 -7.88 -18.22 -11.90
N ALA A 209 -6.74 -18.23 -12.58
CA ALA A 209 -6.33 -17.10 -13.41
C ALA A 209 -6.85 -17.26 -14.85
N GLN A 210 -7.80 -16.42 -15.26
CA GLN A 210 -8.49 -16.53 -16.54
C GLN A 210 -8.51 -15.19 -17.28
N TYR A 211 -8.57 -15.23 -18.62
CA TYR A 211 -8.76 -14.00 -19.40
C TYR A 211 -10.15 -13.41 -19.13
N GLY A 212 -10.23 -12.09 -18.96
CA GLY A 212 -11.48 -11.41 -18.70
C GLY A 212 -11.33 -9.90 -18.65
N TYR A 213 -12.32 -9.21 -18.05
CA TYR A 213 -12.32 -7.76 -18.03
C TYR A 213 -11.24 -7.19 -17.10
N SER A 214 -10.29 -6.44 -17.68
CA SER A 214 -9.24 -5.76 -16.94
C SER A 214 -9.60 -4.30 -16.66
N LYS A 215 -9.78 -3.94 -15.38
CA LYS A 215 -9.87 -2.53 -14.96
C LYS A 215 -8.57 -1.76 -15.20
N ASP A 216 -7.44 -2.47 -15.33
CA ASP A 216 -6.10 -1.89 -15.60
C ASP A 216 -5.72 -1.87 -17.10
N HIS A 217 -6.68 -2.07 -18.02
CA HIS A 217 -6.45 -2.11 -19.48
C HIS A 217 -5.45 -3.19 -19.98
N ARG A 218 -5.26 -4.28 -19.23
CA ARG A 218 -4.40 -5.43 -19.55
C ARG A 218 -5.19 -6.68 -19.93
N GLY A 219 -6.12 -6.54 -20.87
CA GLY A 219 -6.90 -7.67 -21.40
C GLY A 219 -6.04 -8.75 -22.08
N ASP A 220 -4.79 -8.43 -22.39
CA ASP A 220 -3.74 -9.33 -22.89
C ASP A 220 -3.23 -10.32 -21.82
N ARG A 221 -3.59 -10.15 -20.55
CA ARG A 221 -3.13 -10.98 -19.43
C ARG A 221 -4.29 -11.69 -18.75
N LYS A 222 -3.98 -12.86 -18.18
CA LYS A 222 -4.87 -13.55 -17.25
C LYS A 222 -5.15 -12.66 -16.03
N GLN A 223 -6.39 -12.70 -15.56
CA GLN A 223 -6.92 -11.88 -14.48
C GLN A 223 -7.40 -12.74 -13.32
N VAL A 224 -7.48 -12.14 -12.15
CA VAL A 224 -8.38 -12.53 -11.05
C VAL A 224 -9.20 -11.34 -10.63
N VAL A 225 -10.42 -11.60 -10.18
CA VAL A 225 -11.32 -10.58 -9.63
C VAL A 225 -11.29 -10.69 -8.12
N ILE A 226 -11.10 -9.56 -7.43
CA ILE A 226 -11.06 -9.44 -5.98
C ILE A 226 -12.28 -8.63 -5.55
N GLY A 227 -13.16 -9.22 -4.76
CA GLY A 227 -14.22 -8.53 -4.04
C GLY A 227 -13.73 -8.10 -2.65
N LEU A 228 -14.03 -6.88 -2.24
CA LEU A 228 -13.67 -6.38 -0.92
C LEU A 228 -14.93 -5.92 -0.17
N LEU A 229 -15.09 -6.40 1.06
CA LEU A 229 -16.12 -5.92 1.98
C LEU A 229 -15.49 -4.96 2.99
N MET A 230 -16.10 -3.80 3.17
CA MET A 230 -15.56 -2.75 4.02
C MET A 230 -16.64 -2.06 4.87
N THR A 231 -16.28 -1.70 6.10
CA THR A 231 -17.14 -0.88 6.98
C THR A 231 -17.26 0.56 6.47
N LYS A 232 -18.25 1.29 7.00
CA LYS A 232 -18.38 2.74 6.82
C LYS A 232 -17.16 3.54 7.29
N GLN A 233 -16.47 3.05 8.31
CA GLN A 233 -15.25 3.66 8.82
C GLN A 233 -14.07 3.50 7.84
N GLY A 234 -14.17 2.59 6.86
CA GLY A 234 -13.11 2.33 5.87
C GLY A 234 -12.18 1.17 6.26
N ILE A 235 -12.63 0.28 7.14
CA ILE A 235 -11.87 -0.90 7.56
C ILE A 235 -12.35 -2.13 6.77
N PRO A 236 -11.45 -2.82 6.04
CA PRO A 236 -11.79 -4.07 5.38
C PRO A 236 -12.14 -5.17 6.40
N ILE A 237 -13.20 -5.93 6.14
CA ILE A 237 -13.64 -7.03 7.01
C ILE A 237 -13.42 -8.39 6.34
N ALA A 238 -13.64 -8.47 5.04
CA ALA A 238 -13.51 -9.70 4.29
C ALA A 238 -13.14 -9.42 2.84
N HIS A 239 -12.54 -10.41 2.20
CA HIS A 239 -12.31 -10.38 0.76
C HIS A 239 -12.71 -11.71 0.11
N GLN A 240 -12.92 -11.66 -1.19
CA GLN A 240 -13.22 -12.81 -2.03
C GLN A 240 -12.36 -12.77 -3.28
N VAL A 241 -11.90 -13.94 -3.73
CA VAL A 241 -11.06 -14.06 -4.92
C VAL A 241 -11.75 -15.00 -5.90
N PHE A 242 -12.01 -14.49 -7.10
CA PHE A 242 -12.74 -15.15 -8.16
C PHE A 242 -11.92 -15.27 -9.44
N PRO A 243 -12.29 -16.20 -10.34
CA PRO A 243 -11.69 -16.28 -11.65
C PRO A 243 -11.84 -15.01 -12.48
N GLY A 244 -10.84 -14.72 -13.32
CA GLY A 244 -10.82 -13.50 -14.15
C GLY A 244 -11.95 -13.35 -15.17
N ASN A 245 -12.53 -14.47 -15.61
CA ASN A 245 -13.65 -14.53 -16.56
C ASN A 245 -15.03 -14.46 -15.89
N LEU A 246 -15.10 -14.23 -14.57
CA LEU A 246 -16.35 -14.29 -13.84
C LEU A 246 -17.31 -13.17 -14.28
N HIS A 247 -18.52 -13.56 -14.69
CA HIS A 247 -19.64 -12.65 -14.88
C HIS A 247 -20.45 -12.54 -13.57
N ASP A 248 -20.55 -11.31 -13.04
CA ASP A 248 -20.95 -10.90 -11.67
C ASP A 248 -22.30 -11.44 -11.10
N THR A 249 -23.09 -12.22 -11.84
CA THR A 249 -24.50 -12.54 -11.50
C THR A 249 -24.72 -13.72 -10.56
N LYS A 250 -23.83 -14.71 -10.49
CA LYS A 250 -24.07 -15.92 -9.67
C LYS A 250 -23.32 -15.94 -8.34
N THR A 251 -22.20 -15.22 -8.28
CA THR A 251 -21.26 -15.31 -7.15
C THR A 251 -21.62 -14.32 -6.04
N PHE A 252 -22.31 -13.24 -6.40
CA PHE A 252 -22.69 -12.19 -5.48
C PHE A 252 -23.55 -12.72 -4.31
N GLY A 253 -24.61 -13.48 -4.61
CA GLY A 253 -25.45 -14.09 -3.58
C GLY A 253 -24.66 -14.98 -2.60
N ARG A 254 -23.69 -15.74 -3.11
CA ARG A 254 -22.82 -16.59 -2.25
C ARG A 254 -21.97 -15.78 -1.29
N VAL A 255 -21.40 -14.66 -1.75
CA VAL A 255 -20.65 -13.75 -0.88
C VAL A 255 -21.55 -13.28 0.25
N ILE A 256 -22.75 -12.84 -0.08
CA ILE A 256 -23.64 -12.25 0.90
C ILE A 256 -24.16 -13.29 1.92
N GLU A 257 -24.47 -14.50 1.48
CA GLU A 257 -24.80 -15.61 2.38
C GLU A 257 -23.64 -15.95 3.32
N ASP A 258 -22.40 -15.98 2.80
CA ASP A 258 -21.20 -16.20 3.58
C ASP A 258 -21.03 -15.13 4.66
N LEU A 259 -21.22 -13.86 4.29
CA LEU A 259 -21.14 -12.73 5.23
C LEU A 259 -22.12 -12.87 6.39
N LYS A 260 -23.39 -13.19 6.10
CA LYS A 260 -24.43 -13.34 7.13
C LYS A 260 -24.17 -14.53 8.06
N LYS A 261 -23.56 -15.60 7.54
CA LYS A 261 -23.20 -16.78 8.33
C LYS A 261 -22.00 -16.53 9.23
N ARG A 262 -20.95 -15.90 8.70
CA ARG A 262 -19.67 -15.76 9.40
C ARG A 262 -19.61 -14.57 10.34
N PHE A 263 -20.30 -13.49 10.00
CA PHE A 263 -20.33 -12.28 10.77
C PHE A 263 -21.79 -12.14 11.23
N SER A 264 -22.05 -12.25 12.53
CA SER A 264 -23.41 -12.22 13.09
C SER A 264 -24.03 -10.80 13.01
N VAL A 265 -24.14 -10.27 11.79
CA VAL A 265 -24.61 -8.92 11.52
C VAL A 265 -26.14 -8.91 11.49
N ARG A 266 -26.75 -8.02 12.27
CA ARG A 266 -28.22 -7.94 12.40
C ARG A 266 -28.88 -7.34 11.16
N LYS A 267 -28.22 -6.36 10.54
CA LYS A 267 -28.70 -5.63 9.38
C LYS A 267 -27.51 -5.32 8.47
N VAL A 268 -27.67 -5.55 7.18
CA VAL A 268 -26.60 -5.30 6.19
C VAL A 268 -27.20 -4.47 5.07
N ILE A 269 -26.79 -3.21 4.99
CA ILE A 269 -27.05 -2.36 3.84
C ILE A 269 -25.84 -2.46 2.93
N LEU A 270 -26.02 -3.13 1.80
CA LEU A 270 -24.99 -3.29 0.79
C LEU A 270 -24.94 -2.06 -0.11
N VAL A 271 -23.76 -1.45 -0.22
CA VAL A 271 -23.56 -0.35 -1.17
C VAL A 271 -22.64 -0.79 -2.31
N GLY A 272 -23.09 -0.65 -3.56
CA GLY A 272 -22.35 -1.08 -4.74
C GLY A 272 -22.59 -0.23 -5.99
N ASP A 273 -21.63 -0.21 -6.91
CA ASP A 273 -21.72 0.59 -8.14
C ASP A 273 -22.67 -0.05 -9.18
N ARG A 274 -23.15 0.78 -10.11
CA ARG A 274 -24.04 0.44 -11.23
C ARG A 274 -23.51 -0.67 -12.16
N GLY A 275 -22.22 -1.00 -12.07
CA GLY A 275 -21.56 -2.03 -12.86
C GLY A 275 -21.82 -3.44 -12.33
N MET A 276 -22.04 -3.59 -11.03
CA MET A 276 -21.99 -4.87 -10.33
C MET A 276 -23.34 -5.53 -10.08
N VAL A 277 -24.42 -4.77 -10.31
CA VAL A 277 -25.74 -5.13 -9.79
C VAL A 277 -26.69 -5.43 -10.94
N SER A 278 -27.06 -6.69 -11.05
CA SER A 278 -28.14 -7.18 -11.90
C SER A 278 -29.45 -7.28 -11.12
N GLU A 279 -30.61 -7.33 -11.80
CA GLU A 279 -31.89 -7.58 -11.11
C GLU A 279 -31.88 -8.94 -10.37
N THR A 280 -31.21 -9.96 -10.91
CA THR A 280 -31.06 -11.25 -10.24
C THR A 280 -30.32 -11.14 -8.91
N ASN A 281 -29.25 -10.31 -8.85
CA ASN A 281 -28.52 -10.07 -7.61
C ASN A 281 -29.39 -9.30 -6.60
N LEU A 282 -30.17 -8.32 -7.06
CA LEU A 282 -31.08 -7.55 -6.20
C LEU A 282 -32.17 -8.43 -5.60
N GLU A 283 -32.75 -9.34 -6.39
CA GLU A 283 -33.79 -10.25 -5.89
C GLU A 283 -33.24 -11.23 -4.84
N GLN A 284 -32.00 -11.70 -5.01
CA GLN A 284 -31.32 -12.50 -3.98
C GLN A 284 -31.11 -11.70 -2.70
N ILE A 285 -30.67 -10.44 -2.78
CA ILE A 285 -30.48 -9.57 -1.62
C ILE A 285 -31.82 -9.39 -0.87
N ARG A 286 -32.93 -9.20 -1.59
CA ARG A 286 -34.29 -9.11 -1.02
C ARG A 286 -34.70 -10.40 -0.34
N THR A 287 -34.52 -11.54 -1.01
CA THR A 287 -34.90 -12.87 -0.49
C THR A 287 -34.17 -13.20 0.81
N LEU A 288 -32.91 -12.75 0.92
CA LEU A 288 -32.09 -12.92 2.11
C LEU A 288 -32.40 -11.90 3.24
N GLY A 289 -33.37 -11.00 3.00
CA GLY A 289 -33.85 -10.02 3.98
C GLY A 289 -32.89 -8.85 4.21
N MET A 290 -32.08 -8.49 3.22
CA MET A 290 -31.10 -7.41 3.33
C MET A 290 -31.50 -6.20 2.51
N GLU A 291 -30.82 -5.11 2.83
CA GLU A 291 -31.03 -3.81 2.24
C GLU A 291 -29.86 -3.47 1.32
N TYR A 292 -30.09 -2.59 0.36
CA TYR A 292 -29.06 -2.13 -0.55
C TYR A 292 -29.23 -0.68 -0.95
N VAL A 293 -28.13 -0.07 -1.35
CA VAL A 293 -28.07 1.23 -2.04
C VAL A 293 -27.16 1.07 -3.24
N VAL A 294 -27.73 1.07 -4.45
CA VAL A 294 -26.99 0.73 -5.67
C VAL A 294 -27.13 1.80 -6.74
N GLY A 295 -26.09 1.98 -7.54
CA GLY A 295 -26.10 2.88 -8.69
C GLY A 295 -26.99 2.33 -9.81
N VAL A 296 -27.70 3.22 -10.52
CA VAL A 296 -28.52 2.84 -11.68
C VAL A 296 -27.99 3.51 -12.94
N LYS A 297 -28.04 2.79 -14.06
CA LYS A 297 -27.71 3.34 -15.38
C LYS A 297 -28.82 4.30 -15.83
N LEU A 298 -28.74 5.56 -15.40
CA LEU A 298 -29.74 6.61 -15.63
C LEU A 298 -30.19 6.73 -17.10
N ARG A 299 -29.28 6.52 -18.06
CA ARG A 299 -29.58 6.59 -19.51
C ARG A 299 -30.27 5.35 -20.08
N LYS A 300 -30.24 4.22 -19.38
CA LYS A 300 -30.79 2.93 -19.85
C LYS A 300 -31.98 2.42 -19.05
N SER A 301 -32.19 2.93 -17.82
CA SER A 301 -33.30 2.54 -16.98
C SER A 301 -34.46 3.51 -17.17
N GLN A 302 -35.60 2.97 -17.60
CA GLN A 302 -36.85 3.74 -17.76
C GLN A 302 -37.26 4.37 -16.42
N GLN A 303 -37.22 3.59 -15.33
CA GLN A 303 -37.55 4.08 -13.98
C GLN A 303 -36.63 5.20 -13.52
N ALA A 304 -35.32 5.13 -13.83
CA ALA A 304 -34.40 6.19 -13.49
C ALA A 304 -34.63 7.46 -14.32
N GLN A 305 -35.05 7.33 -15.59
CA GLN A 305 -35.38 8.48 -16.43
C GLN A 305 -36.65 9.19 -15.96
N GLU A 306 -37.62 8.48 -15.36
CA GLU A 306 -38.79 9.13 -14.74
C GLU A 306 -38.39 10.16 -13.68
N LEU A 307 -37.24 9.99 -13.04
CA LEU A 307 -36.74 10.92 -12.04
C LEU A 307 -36.41 12.30 -12.63
N LEU A 308 -36.02 12.34 -13.91
CA LEU A 308 -35.74 13.61 -14.61
C LEU A 308 -37.00 14.47 -14.76
N SER A 309 -38.17 13.84 -14.75
CA SER A 309 -39.48 14.50 -14.86
C SER A 309 -40.05 14.95 -13.52
N ILE A 310 -39.39 14.69 -12.38
CA ILE A 310 -39.85 15.13 -11.06
C ILE A 310 -39.89 16.66 -11.01
N ARG A 311 -41.09 17.22 -10.87
CA ARG A 311 -41.32 18.66 -10.68
C ARG A 311 -40.83 19.11 -9.29
N GLY A 312 -40.44 20.37 -9.17
CA GLY A 312 -39.93 20.96 -7.93
C GLY A 312 -38.42 21.19 -7.92
N ARG A 313 -37.92 21.80 -6.85
CA ARG A 313 -36.48 22.11 -6.68
C ARG A 313 -35.74 20.90 -6.14
N TYR A 314 -34.44 20.80 -6.40
CA TYR A 314 -33.60 19.82 -5.71
C TYR A 314 -33.46 20.22 -4.24
N LYS A 315 -33.43 19.23 -3.35
CA LYS A 315 -33.07 19.42 -1.95
C LYS A 315 -31.54 19.43 -1.85
N LYS A 316 -30.96 20.53 -1.38
CA LYS A 316 -29.51 20.65 -1.20
C LYS A 316 -29.09 19.91 0.07
N ILE A 317 -28.22 18.90 -0.07
CA ILE A 317 -27.69 18.11 1.05
C ILE A 317 -26.34 18.67 1.50
N ARG A 318 -25.46 18.96 0.53
CA ARG A 318 -24.16 19.62 0.74
C ARG A 318 -23.71 20.30 -0.55
N LYS A 319 -22.56 21.00 -0.52
CA LYS A 319 -22.04 21.79 -1.65
C LYS A 319 -22.16 21.08 -3.01
N ASN A 320 -21.76 19.81 -3.08
CA ASN A 320 -21.65 19.04 -4.33
C ASN A 320 -22.65 17.86 -4.40
N LEU A 321 -23.78 18.00 -3.70
CA LEU A 321 -24.84 16.99 -3.70
C LEU A 321 -26.19 17.63 -3.42
N GLU A 322 -27.04 17.60 -4.43
CA GLU A 322 -28.46 17.93 -4.34
C GLU A 322 -29.28 16.73 -4.81
N ILE A 323 -30.48 16.52 -4.27
CA ILE A 323 -31.26 15.32 -4.58
C ILE A 323 -32.73 15.60 -4.87
N LYS A 324 -33.34 14.68 -5.59
CA LYS A 324 -34.78 14.44 -5.68
C LYS A 324 -35.02 12.95 -5.53
N SER A 325 -36.17 12.54 -5.01
CA SER A 325 -36.50 11.13 -4.91
C SER A 325 -37.94 10.86 -5.31
N LYS A 326 -38.20 9.62 -5.69
CA LYS A 326 -39.53 9.09 -5.98
C LYS A 326 -39.54 7.62 -5.57
N GLU A 327 -40.64 7.19 -4.99
CA GLU A 327 -40.87 5.77 -4.74
C GLU A 327 -41.48 5.11 -5.99
N ILE A 328 -40.89 4.00 -6.43
CA ILE A 328 -41.29 3.26 -7.62
C ILE A 328 -41.26 1.78 -7.26
N ASN A 329 -42.40 1.09 -7.36
CA ASN A 329 -42.54 -0.34 -7.09
C ASN A 329 -42.02 -0.78 -5.70
N GLY A 330 -42.30 0.01 -4.66
CA GLY A 330 -41.89 -0.27 -3.28
C GLY A 330 -40.40 0.00 -3.00
N GLU A 331 -39.72 0.73 -3.88
CA GLU A 331 -38.33 1.12 -3.71
C GLU A 331 -38.13 2.60 -3.90
N THR A 332 -37.14 3.14 -3.21
CA THR A 332 -36.77 4.54 -3.33
C THR A 332 -35.73 4.69 -4.42
N TYR A 333 -36.05 5.51 -5.42
CA TYR A 333 -35.09 5.99 -6.41
C TYR A 333 -34.71 7.44 -6.07
N VAL A 334 -33.41 7.73 -6.05
CA VAL A 334 -32.88 9.06 -5.76
C VAL A 334 -32.07 9.55 -6.96
N LEU A 335 -32.49 10.67 -7.53
CA LEU A 335 -31.75 11.43 -8.53
C LEU A 335 -30.85 12.42 -7.83
N CYS A 336 -29.55 12.23 -7.98
CA CYS A 336 -28.53 13.07 -7.41
C CYS A 336 -27.96 14.01 -8.48
N TYR A 337 -27.75 15.26 -8.11
CA TYR A 337 -27.17 16.31 -8.93
C TYR A 337 -25.94 16.88 -8.24
N ASN A 338 -24.85 17.02 -9.00
CA ASN A 338 -23.62 17.64 -8.57
C ASN A 338 -23.30 18.84 -9.49
N PRO A 339 -23.47 20.09 -9.03
CA PRO A 339 -23.23 21.29 -9.82
C PRO A 339 -21.82 21.35 -10.42
N ASP A 340 -20.79 21.01 -9.65
CA ASP A 340 -19.39 21.01 -10.12
C ASP A 340 -19.15 19.93 -11.21
N ALA A 341 -19.86 18.81 -11.13
CA ALA A 341 -19.80 17.79 -12.19
C ALA A 341 -20.56 18.26 -13.43
N ALA A 342 -21.68 18.97 -13.29
CA ALA A 342 -22.44 19.48 -14.42
C ALA A 342 -21.61 20.45 -15.27
N VAL A 343 -20.89 21.39 -14.64
CA VAL A 343 -19.97 22.32 -15.33
C VAL A 343 -18.85 21.56 -16.06
N ARG A 344 -18.29 20.52 -15.42
CA ARG A 344 -17.23 19.69 -16.02
C ARG A 344 -17.75 18.86 -17.20
N ASP A 345 -18.94 18.29 -17.09
CA ASP A 345 -19.59 17.50 -18.13
C ASP A 345 -19.94 18.39 -19.33
N GLU A 346 -20.49 19.58 -19.08
CA GLU A 346 -20.77 20.59 -20.11
C GLU A 346 -19.49 21.01 -20.85
N THR A 347 -18.43 21.35 -20.09
CA THR A 347 -17.13 21.74 -20.67
C THR A 347 -16.54 20.60 -21.49
N SER A 348 -16.57 19.37 -20.97
CA SER A 348 -16.10 18.18 -21.68
C SER A 348 -16.89 17.94 -22.96
N ARG A 349 -18.21 18.14 -22.94
CA ARG A 349 -19.07 18.05 -24.13
C ARG A 349 -18.70 19.11 -25.16
N LYS A 350 -18.52 20.38 -24.76
CA LYS A 350 -18.08 21.46 -25.67
C LYS A 350 -16.77 21.12 -26.38
N VAL A 351 -15.76 20.67 -25.63
CA VAL A 351 -14.46 20.24 -26.20
C VAL A 351 -14.62 19.05 -27.17
N ILE A 352 -15.52 18.10 -26.88
CA ILE A 352 -15.80 16.98 -27.78
C ILE A 352 -16.46 17.49 -29.07
N LEU A 353 -17.42 18.41 -28.98
CA LEU A 353 -18.14 18.97 -30.13
C LEU A 353 -17.22 19.82 -31.02
N GLU A 354 -16.35 20.64 -30.45
CA GLU A 354 -15.33 21.40 -31.21
C GLU A 354 -14.40 20.46 -32.00
N LYS A 355 -13.90 19.40 -31.33
CA LYS A 355 -13.07 18.38 -31.99
C LYS A 355 -13.84 17.58 -33.03
N LEU A 356 -15.13 17.33 -32.80
CA LEU A 356 -15.99 16.62 -33.73
C LEU A 356 -16.25 17.46 -34.98
N GLN A 357 -16.55 18.75 -34.81
CA GLN A 357 -16.76 19.69 -35.91
C GLN A 357 -15.51 19.78 -36.79
N SER A 358 -14.34 20.02 -36.18
CA SER A 358 -13.07 20.09 -36.92
C SER A 358 -12.76 18.80 -37.70
N LYS A 359 -13.16 17.63 -37.19
CA LYS A 359 -12.95 16.36 -37.88
C LYS A 359 -14.00 16.04 -38.94
N LEU A 360 -15.23 16.53 -38.79
CA LEU A 360 -16.25 16.46 -39.83
C LEU A 360 -15.80 17.21 -41.09
N ASP A 361 -15.09 18.32 -40.91
CA ASP A 361 -14.54 19.11 -42.02
C ASP A 361 -13.35 18.42 -42.73
N GLN A 362 -12.69 17.45 -42.07
CA GLN A 362 -11.46 16.80 -42.56
C GLN A 362 -11.63 15.33 -42.98
N LEU A 363 -12.62 14.61 -42.42
CA LEU A 363 -12.77 13.16 -42.56
C LEU A 363 -14.20 12.80 -43.00
N GLY A 364 -14.31 11.82 -43.90
CA GLY A 364 -15.59 11.21 -44.27
C GLY A 364 -16.23 10.39 -43.14
N PRO A 365 -17.50 9.95 -43.31
CA PRO A 365 -18.33 9.36 -42.24
C PRO A 365 -17.70 8.15 -41.53
N SER A 366 -16.95 7.32 -42.24
CA SER A 366 -16.43 6.02 -41.77
C SER A 366 -15.36 6.11 -40.68
N GLY A 367 -14.60 7.21 -40.60
CA GLY A 367 -13.57 7.43 -39.57
C GLY A 367 -14.13 7.90 -38.22
N LEU A 368 -15.30 8.55 -38.23
CA LEU A 368 -15.90 9.20 -37.06
C LEU A 368 -16.75 8.24 -36.21
N VAL A 369 -17.36 7.22 -36.81
CA VAL A 369 -18.22 6.24 -36.13
C VAL A 369 -17.43 5.36 -35.16
N LYS A 370 -16.15 5.08 -35.46
CA LYS A 370 -15.30 4.23 -34.62
C LYS A 370 -14.99 4.85 -33.27
N ASN A 371 -15.08 6.18 -33.15
CA ASN A 371 -14.85 6.86 -31.88
C ASN A 371 -16.17 6.99 -31.09
N ARG A 372 -16.33 6.19 -30.03
CA ARG A 372 -17.49 6.22 -29.13
C ARG A 372 -17.83 7.60 -28.58
N ALA A 373 -16.85 8.48 -28.40
CA ALA A 373 -17.08 9.83 -27.89
C ALA A 373 -17.74 10.75 -28.93
N TYR A 374 -17.54 10.48 -30.22
CA TYR A 374 -18.14 11.24 -31.32
C TYR A 374 -19.45 10.62 -31.78
N SER A 375 -19.51 9.29 -31.86
CA SER A 375 -20.69 8.56 -32.33
C SER A 375 -21.97 8.88 -31.55
N LYS A 376 -21.85 9.32 -30.28
CA LYS A 376 -23.00 9.74 -29.45
C LYS A 376 -23.70 11.01 -29.92
N TYR A 377 -23.03 11.89 -30.66
CA TYR A 377 -23.58 13.17 -31.14
C TYR A 377 -23.77 13.21 -32.65
N LEU A 378 -23.57 12.09 -33.35
CA LEU A 378 -23.65 12.05 -34.79
C LEU A 378 -24.95 11.41 -35.26
N THR A 379 -25.46 11.92 -36.38
CA THR A 379 -26.40 11.21 -37.23
C THR A 379 -25.77 11.05 -38.61
N ILE A 380 -25.81 9.83 -39.13
CA ILE A 380 -25.18 9.44 -40.38
C ILE A 380 -26.28 9.17 -41.39
N ASP A 381 -26.20 9.81 -42.54
CA ASP A 381 -27.11 9.58 -43.66
C ASP A 381 -26.29 9.26 -44.91
N LYS A 382 -26.29 7.98 -45.31
CA LYS A 382 -25.59 7.35 -46.46
C LYS A 382 -24.16 7.85 -46.74
N ALA A 383 -24.00 9.08 -47.21
CA ALA A 383 -22.74 9.71 -47.60
C ALA A 383 -22.29 10.88 -46.71
N SER A 384 -23.09 11.36 -45.76
CA SER A 384 -22.73 12.47 -44.86
C SER A 384 -22.92 12.12 -43.39
N ALA A 385 -22.12 12.74 -42.53
CA ALA A 385 -22.29 12.73 -41.09
C ALA A 385 -22.53 14.18 -40.66
N ARG A 386 -23.47 14.39 -39.73
CA ARG A 386 -23.71 15.71 -39.13
C ARG A 386 -23.84 15.58 -37.62
N ILE A 387 -23.51 16.66 -36.92
CA ILE A 387 -23.83 16.79 -35.49
C ILE A 387 -25.34 16.83 -35.35
N ASP A 388 -25.85 16.04 -34.43
CA ASP A 388 -27.26 15.95 -34.09
C ASP A 388 -27.52 16.76 -32.82
N GLU A 389 -27.99 18.00 -33.00
CA GLU A 389 -28.28 18.92 -31.90
C GLU A 389 -29.29 18.34 -30.91
N THR A 390 -30.23 17.50 -31.35
CA THR A 390 -31.18 16.85 -30.43
C THR A 390 -30.48 15.89 -29.48
N LYS A 391 -29.48 15.13 -29.96
CA LYS A 391 -28.66 14.25 -29.10
C LYS A 391 -27.77 15.05 -28.16
N VAL A 392 -27.29 16.22 -28.59
CA VAL A 392 -26.51 17.13 -27.74
C VAL A 392 -27.37 17.68 -26.61
N GLU A 393 -28.56 18.18 -26.91
CA GLU A 393 -29.52 18.67 -25.92
C GLU A 393 -29.99 17.56 -24.98
N GLU A 394 -30.25 16.36 -25.49
CA GLU A 394 -30.58 15.21 -24.67
C GLU A 394 -29.45 14.83 -23.73
N ASP A 395 -28.20 14.84 -24.19
CA ASP A 395 -27.04 14.55 -23.36
C ASP A 395 -26.84 15.58 -22.26
N ALA A 396 -27.04 16.88 -22.57
CA ALA A 396 -26.95 17.97 -21.61
C ALA A 396 -27.93 17.82 -20.44
N LYS A 397 -29.10 17.17 -20.65
CA LYS A 397 -30.07 16.90 -19.58
C LYS A 397 -29.48 16.02 -18.47
N PHE A 398 -28.42 15.27 -18.73
CA PHE A 398 -27.79 14.36 -17.77
C PHE A 398 -26.56 14.96 -17.06
N ASP A 399 -26.16 16.19 -17.39
CA ASP A 399 -24.96 16.82 -16.83
C ASP A 399 -25.00 16.86 -15.30
N GLY A 400 -23.95 16.33 -14.67
CA GLY A 400 -23.83 16.25 -13.23
C GLY A 400 -24.86 15.35 -12.54
N LYS A 401 -25.69 14.62 -13.29
CA LYS A 401 -26.77 13.78 -12.75
C LYS A 401 -26.41 12.30 -12.75
N TYR A 402 -26.72 11.64 -11.65
CA TYR A 402 -26.68 10.19 -11.52
C TYR A 402 -27.85 9.73 -10.66
N ALA A 403 -28.25 8.47 -10.78
CA ALA A 403 -29.37 7.92 -10.02
C ALA A 403 -28.92 6.71 -9.19
N ILE A 404 -29.51 6.59 -8.00
CA ILE A 404 -29.38 5.44 -7.12
C ILE A 404 -30.76 4.84 -6.85
N ARG A 405 -30.79 3.56 -6.52
CA ARG A 405 -31.99 2.80 -6.13
C ARG A 405 -31.71 2.10 -4.81
N THR A 406 -32.70 2.09 -3.93
CA THR A 406 -32.57 1.48 -2.60
C THR A 406 -33.89 0.90 -2.11
N ASN A 407 -33.81 -0.26 -1.43
CA ASN A 407 -34.88 -0.84 -0.61
C ASN A 407 -34.60 -0.66 0.89
N SER A 408 -33.62 0.17 1.26
CA SER A 408 -33.17 0.33 2.64
C SER A 408 -34.11 1.19 3.47
N SER A 409 -33.98 1.10 4.80
CA SER A 409 -34.70 1.99 5.72
C SER A 409 -34.09 3.40 5.79
N LEU A 410 -33.03 3.69 5.03
CA LEU A 410 -32.40 5.01 5.00
C LEU A 410 -33.32 6.03 4.31
N THR A 411 -33.27 7.27 4.79
CA THR A 411 -33.88 8.37 4.06
C THR A 411 -33.16 8.59 2.71
N PRO A 412 -33.82 9.20 1.70
CA PRO A 412 -33.18 9.53 0.43
C PRO A 412 -31.87 10.33 0.57
N ASP A 413 -31.82 11.23 1.55
CA ASP A 413 -30.66 12.04 1.91
C ASP A 413 -29.48 11.17 2.38
N GLU A 414 -29.75 10.26 3.33
CA GLU A 414 -28.76 9.34 3.88
C GLU A 414 -28.27 8.35 2.82
N ALA A 415 -29.18 7.78 2.03
CA ALA A 415 -28.81 6.86 0.94
C ALA A 415 -27.87 7.54 -0.08
N ALA A 416 -28.13 8.81 -0.42
CA ALA A 416 -27.26 9.57 -1.32
C ALA A 416 -25.89 9.90 -0.70
N LEU A 417 -25.84 10.19 0.61
CA LEU A 417 -24.58 10.41 1.33
C LEU A 417 -23.74 9.14 1.44
N VAL A 418 -24.38 8.03 1.81
CA VAL A 418 -23.78 6.70 1.90
C VAL A 418 -23.24 6.26 0.55
N TYR A 419 -24.02 6.37 -0.53
CA TYR A 419 -23.53 6.04 -1.87
C TYR A 419 -22.32 6.88 -2.25
N LYS A 420 -22.28 8.15 -1.82
CA LYS A 420 -21.12 9.03 -2.03
C LYS A 420 -19.88 8.61 -1.24
N GLU A 421 -19.95 7.64 -0.34
CA GLU A 421 -18.80 7.06 0.35
C GLU A 421 -18.19 5.84 -0.35
N LEU A 422 -18.76 5.38 -1.48
CA LEU A 422 -18.19 4.26 -2.27
C LEU A 422 -16.73 4.47 -2.66
N TRP A 423 -16.31 5.72 -2.84
CA TRP A 423 -14.92 6.09 -3.15
C TRP A 423 -13.93 5.52 -2.12
N ARG A 424 -14.36 5.20 -0.90
CA ARG A 424 -13.50 4.58 0.11
C ARG A 424 -13.07 3.19 -0.34
N VAL A 425 -13.96 2.39 -0.95
CA VAL A 425 -13.59 1.07 -1.48
C VAL A 425 -12.67 1.24 -2.69
N GLU A 426 -12.96 2.21 -3.55
CA GLU A 426 -12.06 2.54 -4.67
C GLU A 426 -10.67 2.96 -4.16
N GLN A 427 -10.59 3.75 -3.09
CA GLN A 427 -9.34 4.11 -2.44
C GLN A 427 -8.64 2.89 -1.86
N ALA A 428 -9.36 1.99 -1.20
CA ALA A 428 -8.81 0.74 -0.67
C ALA A 428 -8.22 -0.13 -1.80
N PHE A 429 -8.89 -0.22 -2.95
CA PHE A 429 -8.34 -0.90 -4.12
C PHE A 429 -7.13 -0.20 -4.72
N ARG A 430 -7.10 1.14 -4.73
CA ARG A 430 -5.90 1.89 -5.13
C ARG A 430 -4.74 1.60 -4.18
N ASN A 431 -4.95 1.65 -2.86
CA ASN A 431 -3.92 1.32 -1.88
C ASN A 431 -3.40 -0.12 -2.06
N LEU A 432 -4.31 -1.08 -2.27
CA LEU A 432 -3.95 -2.48 -2.53
C LEU A 432 -3.04 -2.63 -3.76
N LYS A 433 -3.29 -1.85 -4.83
CA LYS A 433 -2.54 -1.93 -6.09
C LYS A 433 -1.24 -1.11 -6.08
N ASP A 434 -1.28 0.08 -5.51
CA ASP A 434 -0.22 1.08 -5.68
C ASP A 434 0.71 1.15 -4.46
N ASN A 435 0.16 1.13 -3.24
CA ASN A 435 0.98 1.22 -2.02
C ASN A 435 1.45 -0.15 -1.54
N LEU A 436 0.52 -1.10 -1.43
CA LEU A 436 0.81 -2.46 -0.95
C LEU A 436 1.33 -3.38 -2.06
N GLU A 437 1.36 -2.87 -3.29
CA GLU A 437 1.85 -3.53 -4.50
C GLU A 437 1.36 -4.98 -4.62
N LEU A 438 0.05 -5.19 -4.67
CA LEU A 438 -0.51 -6.53 -4.96
C LEU A 438 0.12 -7.16 -6.22
N ARG A 439 0.59 -6.33 -7.15
CA ARG A 439 1.40 -6.70 -8.30
C ARG A 439 2.85 -6.25 -8.09
N PRO A 440 3.84 -6.98 -8.63
CA PRO A 440 3.69 -8.08 -9.60
C PRO A 440 3.33 -9.43 -8.96
N MET A 441 2.41 -10.17 -9.59
CA MET A 441 1.93 -11.48 -9.14
C MET A 441 2.53 -12.61 -10.00
N TYR A 442 3.45 -13.38 -9.41
CA TYR A 442 4.14 -14.52 -10.05
C TYR A 442 3.76 -15.89 -9.48
N HIS A 443 2.82 -15.94 -8.53
CA HIS A 443 2.37 -17.20 -7.94
C HIS A 443 1.54 -18.00 -8.96
N ARG A 444 1.85 -19.30 -9.10
CA ARG A 444 1.18 -20.19 -10.06
C ARG A 444 0.04 -21.00 -9.44
N ARG A 445 0.23 -21.45 -8.19
CA ARG A 445 -0.74 -22.26 -7.42
C ARG A 445 -1.85 -21.38 -6.87
N GLU A 446 -3.10 -21.80 -7.01
CA GLU A 446 -4.26 -21.08 -6.50
C GLU A 446 -4.14 -20.73 -5.00
N SER A 447 -3.73 -21.68 -4.17
CA SER A 447 -3.52 -21.47 -2.72
C SER A 447 -2.56 -20.31 -2.46
N ARG A 448 -1.45 -20.23 -3.17
CA ARG A 448 -0.44 -19.17 -2.98
C ARG A 448 -0.87 -17.83 -3.53
N ILE A 449 -1.69 -17.82 -4.58
CA ILE A 449 -2.31 -16.60 -5.10
C ILE A 449 -3.25 -16.04 -4.04
N ARG A 450 -4.16 -16.87 -3.50
CA ARG A 450 -5.09 -16.49 -2.42
C ARG A 450 -4.34 -16.06 -1.16
N GLY A 451 -3.31 -16.81 -0.75
CA GLY A 451 -2.46 -16.46 0.39
C GLY A 451 -1.75 -15.12 0.22
N HIS A 452 -1.25 -14.80 -0.98
CA HIS A 452 -0.62 -13.50 -1.21
C HIS A 452 -1.64 -12.36 -1.16
N ILE A 453 -2.83 -12.56 -1.75
CA ILE A 453 -3.93 -11.59 -1.63
C ILE A 453 -4.30 -11.41 -0.16
N MET A 454 -4.33 -12.47 0.65
CA MET A 454 -4.57 -12.40 2.09
C MET A 454 -3.49 -11.60 2.82
N VAL A 455 -2.20 -11.76 2.49
CA VAL A 455 -1.13 -10.90 3.03
C VAL A 455 -1.40 -9.42 2.73
N CYS A 456 -1.76 -9.08 1.49
CA CYS A 456 -2.08 -7.70 1.10
C CYS A 456 -3.34 -7.19 1.80
N PHE A 457 -4.34 -8.05 2.00
CA PHE A 457 -5.55 -7.74 2.76
C PHE A 457 -5.21 -7.43 4.24
N LEU A 458 -4.38 -8.25 4.89
CA LEU A 458 -3.93 -8.02 6.26
C LEU A 458 -3.17 -6.70 6.40
N ALA A 459 -2.29 -6.39 5.44
CA ALA A 459 -1.60 -5.11 5.38
C ALA A 459 -2.60 -3.94 5.24
N LEU A 460 -3.57 -4.07 4.35
CA LEU A 460 -4.63 -3.07 4.18
C LEU A 460 -5.45 -2.87 5.46
N VAL A 461 -5.78 -3.94 6.19
CA VAL A 461 -6.47 -3.86 7.49
C VAL A 461 -5.64 -3.07 8.50
N MET A 462 -4.34 -3.34 8.60
CA MET A 462 -3.44 -2.64 9.54
C MET A 462 -3.26 -1.16 9.17
N GLU A 463 -3.12 -0.84 7.88
CA GLU A 463 -3.05 0.54 7.39
C GLU A 463 -4.38 1.28 7.66
N SER A 464 -5.52 0.67 7.33
CA SER A 464 -6.86 1.24 7.59
C SER A 464 -7.14 1.42 9.08
N TYR A 465 -6.70 0.49 9.93
CA TYR A 465 -6.82 0.63 11.37
C TYR A 465 -5.99 1.82 11.88
N LEU A 466 -4.72 1.93 11.48
CA LEU A 466 -3.89 3.10 11.81
C LEU A 466 -4.53 4.40 11.33
N ALA A 467 -5.06 4.42 10.10
CA ALA A 467 -5.76 5.58 9.54
C ALA A 467 -6.96 6.00 10.38
N LEU A 468 -7.78 5.05 10.83
CA LEU A 468 -8.92 5.31 11.69
C LEU A 468 -8.45 5.91 13.02
N ARG A 469 -7.46 5.29 13.65
CA ARG A 469 -6.92 5.74 14.95
C ARG A 469 -6.32 7.13 14.89
N LEU A 470 -5.56 7.44 13.84
CA LEU A 470 -5.01 8.79 13.61
C LEU A 470 -6.13 9.82 13.41
N LYS A 471 -7.20 9.45 12.72
CA LYS A 471 -8.36 10.34 12.54
C LYS A 471 -9.07 10.61 13.86
N GLU A 472 -9.18 9.62 14.74
CA GLU A 472 -9.78 9.76 16.07
C GLU A 472 -8.99 10.71 16.99
N THR A 473 -7.67 10.83 16.82
CA THR A 473 -6.86 11.81 17.55
C THR A 473 -6.89 13.22 16.95
N GLY A 474 -7.55 13.40 15.80
CA GLY A 474 -7.58 14.67 15.08
C GLY A 474 -6.32 14.94 14.25
N CYS A 475 -5.48 13.93 13.99
CA CYS A 475 -4.31 14.07 13.12
C CYS A 475 -4.75 14.47 11.70
N THR A 476 -4.14 15.52 11.15
CA THR A 476 -4.45 16.06 9.82
C THR A 476 -3.50 15.56 8.74
N MET A 477 -2.39 14.92 9.12
CA MET A 477 -1.42 14.35 8.19
C MET A 477 -1.94 13.07 7.54
N SER A 478 -1.45 12.79 6.34
CA SER A 478 -1.75 11.52 5.69
C SER A 478 -1.04 10.37 6.41
N VAL A 479 -1.61 9.17 6.35
CA VAL A 479 -0.97 7.96 6.91
C VAL A 479 0.41 7.75 6.33
N LYS A 480 0.60 8.05 5.04
CA LYS A 480 1.89 7.94 4.35
C LYS A 480 2.95 8.87 4.96
N ASP A 481 2.59 10.11 5.28
CA ASP A 481 3.52 11.08 5.86
C ASP A 481 3.85 10.70 7.32
N VAL A 482 2.86 10.25 8.08
CA VAL A 482 3.09 9.73 9.44
C VAL A 482 4.01 8.50 9.40
N LEU A 483 3.80 7.57 8.47
CA LEU A 483 4.69 6.40 8.30
C LEU A 483 6.09 6.80 7.84
N HIS A 484 6.22 7.86 7.03
CA HIS A 484 7.53 8.41 6.67
C HIS A 484 8.29 8.90 7.91
N ASP A 485 7.64 9.64 8.80
CA ASP A 485 8.23 10.11 10.06
C ASP A 485 8.58 8.94 10.99
N VAL A 486 7.69 7.94 11.10
CA VAL A 486 7.94 6.71 11.87
C VAL A 486 9.14 5.94 11.29
N SER A 487 9.32 5.89 9.97
CA SER A 487 10.45 5.23 9.31
C SER A 487 11.82 5.86 9.64
N GLN A 488 11.84 7.12 10.07
CA GLN A 488 13.08 7.78 10.52
C GLN A 488 13.58 7.22 11.86
N MET A 489 12.73 6.53 12.63
CA MET A 489 13.17 5.83 13.82
C MET A 489 13.91 4.55 13.45
N LYS A 490 15.23 4.56 13.64
CA LYS A 490 16.15 3.43 13.42
C LYS A 490 16.62 2.87 14.76
N ALA A 491 17.00 1.61 14.78
CA ALA A 491 17.76 1.00 15.86
C ALA A 491 19.23 0.87 15.44
N SER A 492 20.15 1.11 16.37
CA SER A 492 21.58 1.00 16.15
C SER A 492 22.23 0.20 17.28
N LEU A 493 22.99 -0.83 16.94
CA LEU A 493 23.91 -1.47 17.88
C LEU A 493 25.16 -0.61 17.94
N ILE A 494 25.43 -0.07 19.13
CA ILE A 494 26.62 0.73 19.40
C ILE A 494 27.50 0.02 20.42
N ARG A 495 28.80 0.19 20.27
CA ARG A 495 29.80 -0.20 21.25
C ARG A 495 30.34 1.06 21.91
N VAL A 496 30.19 1.18 23.22
CA VAL A 496 30.71 2.29 24.03
C VAL A 496 31.61 1.67 25.09
N GLU A 497 32.89 2.03 25.08
CA GLU A 497 33.87 1.57 26.08
C GLU A 497 33.93 0.03 26.19
N GLY A 498 33.77 -0.65 25.05
CA GLY A 498 33.78 -2.12 24.97
C GLY A 498 32.44 -2.80 25.27
N GLN A 499 31.44 -2.09 25.76
CA GLN A 499 30.10 -2.63 26.01
C GLN A 499 29.17 -2.37 24.82
N GLU A 500 28.45 -3.39 24.40
CA GLU A 500 27.47 -3.31 23.32
C GLU A 500 26.07 -3.01 23.87
N GLN A 501 25.39 -2.06 23.25
CA GLN A 501 24.01 -1.70 23.58
C GLN A 501 23.25 -1.33 22.31
N ILE A 502 21.96 -1.66 22.28
CA ILE A 502 21.08 -1.26 21.18
C ILE A 502 20.34 0.00 21.62
N ILE A 503 20.45 1.05 20.81
CA ILE A 503 19.72 2.30 21.01
C ILE A 503 18.83 2.59 19.81
N ARG A 504 17.79 3.38 19.99
CA ARG A 504 17.06 3.96 18.86
C ARG A 504 17.42 5.42 18.63
N THR A 505 17.21 5.89 17.40
CA THR A 505 17.28 7.31 17.08
C THR A 505 16.14 8.11 17.71
N GLU A 506 16.23 9.44 17.64
CA GLU A 506 15.15 10.32 18.07
C GLU A 506 13.90 10.15 17.22
N LEU A 507 12.76 10.52 17.80
CA LEU A 507 11.51 10.63 17.05
C LEU A 507 11.54 11.92 16.23
N HIS A 508 11.08 11.84 14.99
CA HIS A 508 10.98 12.98 14.09
C HIS A 508 9.51 13.23 13.71
N GLY A 509 9.17 14.49 13.45
CA GLY A 509 7.83 14.88 12.99
C GLY A 509 6.69 14.32 13.85
N GLU A 510 5.69 13.74 13.19
CA GLU A 510 4.50 13.15 13.81
C GLU A 510 4.67 11.66 14.13
N ALA A 511 5.90 11.12 14.20
CA ALA A 511 6.13 9.73 14.57
C ALA A 511 5.48 9.36 15.92
N ASN A 512 5.48 10.29 16.87
CA ASN A 512 4.83 10.08 18.16
C ASN A 512 3.29 10.01 18.07
N ALA A 513 2.68 10.72 17.12
CA ALA A 513 1.23 10.70 16.92
C ALA A 513 0.74 9.31 16.51
N ALA A 514 1.51 8.55 15.73
CA ALA A 514 1.20 7.16 15.41
C ALA A 514 1.12 6.26 16.66
N PHE A 515 2.08 6.39 17.59
CA PHE A 515 2.06 5.62 18.84
C PHE A 515 0.88 6.01 19.74
N VAL A 516 0.66 7.31 19.91
CA VAL A 516 -0.47 7.85 20.68
C VAL A 516 -1.81 7.38 20.10
N ALA A 517 -1.96 7.41 18.77
CA ALA A 517 -3.18 6.99 18.09
C ALA A 517 -3.53 5.54 18.37
N ILE A 518 -2.55 4.63 18.36
CA ILE A 518 -2.78 3.23 18.70
C ILE A 518 -2.76 2.99 20.23
N GLY A 519 -2.65 4.02 21.06
CA GLY A 519 -2.67 3.89 22.52
C GLY A 519 -1.42 3.21 23.10
N THR A 520 -0.27 3.32 22.43
CA THR A 520 1.03 2.82 22.92
C THR A 520 2.01 3.95 23.14
N GLN A 521 3.03 3.71 23.97
CA GLN A 521 4.19 4.60 24.05
C GLN A 521 5.22 4.24 22.98
N ALA A 522 5.96 5.24 22.53
CA ALA A 522 7.17 5.03 21.75
C ALA A 522 8.17 4.16 22.54
N PRO A 523 8.99 3.34 21.86
CA PRO A 523 9.95 2.49 22.55
C PRO A 523 10.98 3.33 23.34
N PRO A 524 11.58 2.78 24.41
CA PRO A 524 12.63 3.46 25.17
C PRO A 524 13.84 3.79 24.29
N ARG A 525 14.66 4.77 24.69
CA ARG A 525 15.87 5.15 23.92
C ARG A 525 16.90 4.03 23.88
N VAL A 526 17.08 3.33 24.99
CA VAL A 526 17.90 2.11 25.08
C VAL A 526 16.95 0.92 24.97
N LEU A 527 17.18 0.09 23.97
CA LEU A 527 16.40 -1.11 23.72
C LEU A 527 17.06 -2.25 24.50
N THR A 528 16.49 -2.59 25.64
CA THR A 528 16.91 -3.80 26.36
C THR A 528 16.50 -5.04 25.55
N ASN A 529 17.26 -6.13 25.65
CA ASN A 529 16.90 -7.44 25.06
C ASN A 529 15.58 -8.04 25.62
N THR A 530 14.80 -7.27 26.37
CA THR A 530 13.56 -7.67 27.03
C THR A 530 12.35 -7.10 26.32
N LEU A 531 11.99 -7.69 25.20
CA LEU A 531 10.58 -7.92 24.88
C LEU A 531 10.37 -9.43 25.09
N GLN A 532 10.11 -9.82 26.35
CA GLN A 532 9.62 -11.16 26.70
C GLN A 532 8.11 -11.22 26.52
#